data_AF-I3RZ49-F1
#
_entry.id   AF-I3RZ49-F1
#
_cell.length_a   1.000
_cell.length_b   1.000
_cell.length_c   1.000
_cell.angle_alpha   90.00
_cell.angle_beta   90.00
_cell.angle_gamma   90.00
#
_symmetry.space_group_name_H-M   'P 1'
#
loop_
_entity.id
_entity.type
_entity.pdbx_description
1 polymer ?
#
loop_
_entity_poly.entity_id
_entity_poly.type
_entity_poly.pdbx_seq_one_letter_code
_entity_poly.pdbx_strand_id
1 'polypeptide(L)'
;IEGTPGQPYGGTMSEFNTVEDNMGKRRREASSVLEPNQTLLTVTSFPRLGCPGFTLPEHKPTPVEKGVSKSLFFPDEAINRHPRFST
;
A
#
# COMPACT_ATOMS: atom_id res chain seq x y z
N ILE A 1 1.36 1.52 0.37
CA ILE A 1 2.39 2.47 0.85
C ILE A 1 1.73 3.80 1.13
N GLU A 2 2.27 4.57 2.08
CA GLU A 2 1.84 5.93 2.36
C GLU A 2 3.08 6.82 2.30
N GLY A 3 2.94 8.03 1.76
CA GLY A 3 4.04 8.99 1.70
C GLY A 3 3.50 10.40 1.72
N THR A 4 4.18 11.29 2.44
CA THR A 4 3.82 12.70 2.64
C THR A 4 5.01 13.58 2.25
N PRO A 5 4.81 14.89 2.01
CA PRO A 5 5.94 15.80 1.93
C PRO A 5 6.69 15.82 3.27
N GLY A 6 8.03 15.92 3.23
CA GLY A 6 8.87 15.94 4.44
C GLY A 6 8.69 17.19 5.32
N GLN A 7 8.10 18.25 4.76
CA GLN A 7 7.65 19.43 5.48
C GLN A 7 6.28 19.84 4.94
N PRO A 8 5.43 20.49 5.76
CA PRO A 8 4.18 21.07 5.26
C PRO A 8 4.44 22.09 4.15
N TYR A 9 3.52 22.16 3.19
CA TYR A 9 3.52 23.26 2.23
C TYR A 9 3.31 24.61 2.96
N GLY A 10 3.94 25.65 2.45
CA GLY A 10 3.72 27.02 2.89
C GLY A 10 2.29 27.53 2.63
N GLY A 11 1.96 28.68 3.20
CA GLY A 11 0.62 29.27 3.09
C GLY A 11 0.36 30.12 1.84
N THR A 12 1.28 30.15 0.87
CA THR A 12 1.14 31.01 -0.31
C THR A 12 0.52 30.26 -1.48
N MET A 13 -0.15 30.98 -2.39
CA MET A 13 -0.70 30.38 -3.61
C MET A 13 0.38 29.73 -4.50
N SER A 14 1.63 30.18 -4.41
CA SER A 14 2.74 29.64 -5.21
C SER A 14 3.10 28.20 -4.84
N GLU A 15 2.80 27.78 -3.61
CA GLU A 15 3.09 26.43 -3.11
C GLU A 15 2.27 25.35 -3.82
N PHE A 16 1.06 25.67 -4.29
CA PHE A 16 0.23 24.73 -5.06
C PHE A 16 0.93 24.20 -6.31
N ASN A 17 1.80 25.00 -6.92
CA ASN A 17 2.58 24.61 -8.10
C ASN A 17 3.62 23.52 -7.79
N THR A 18 3.92 23.27 -6.52
CA THR A 18 4.95 22.31 -6.08
C THR A 18 4.37 20.95 -5.67
N VAL A 19 3.05 20.85 -5.50
CA VAL A 19 2.38 19.67 -4.95
C VAL A 19 2.53 18.46 -5.87
N GLU A 20 2.28 18.63 -7.17
CA GLU A 20 2.41 17.55 -8.15
C GLU A 20 3.88 17.09 -8.26
N ASP A 21 4.82 18.02 -8.32
CA ASP A 21 6.25 17.71 -8.33
C ASP A 21 6.67 16.90 -7.09
N ASN A 22 6.15 17.26 -5.92
CA ASN A 22 6.36 16.51 -4.69
C ASN A 22 5.76 15.09 -4.75
N MET A 23 4.54 14.94 -5.27
CA MET A 23 3.92 13.63 -5.52
C MET A 23 4.76 12.79 -6.50
N GLY A 24 5.26 13.41 -7.58
CA GLY A 24 6.13 12.77 -8.56
C GLY A 24 7.47 12.33 -7.99
N LYS A 25 8.07 13.12 -7.09
CA LYS A 25 9.28 12.71 -6.33
C LYS A 25 9.02 11.45 -5.49
N ARG A 26 7.95 11.43 -4.69
CA ARG A 26 7.56 10.25 -3.90
C ARG A 26 7.35 9.00 -4.77
N ARG A 27 6.69 9.15 -5.92
CA ARG A 27 6.50 8.04 -6.86
C ARG A 27 7.82 7.54 -7.42
N ARG A 28 8.73 8.42 -7.84
CA ARG A 28 10.06 8.03 -8.36
C ARG A 28 10.91 7.32 -7.32
N GLU A 29 10.91 7.81 -6.09
CA GLU A 29 11.63 7.20 -4.97
C GLU A 29 11.07 5.82 -4.64
N ALA A 30 9.75 5.67 -4.53
CA ALA A 30 9.15 4.37 -4.30
C ALA A 30 9.35 3.42 -5.50
N SER A 31 9.40 3.95 -6.73
CA SER A 31 9.67 3.18 -7.95
C SER A 31 11.12 2.71 -8.08
N SER A 32 12.10 3.43 -7.52
CA SER A 32 13.52 3.07 -7.66
C SER A 32 13.91 1.81 -6.87
N VAL A 33 13.05 1.37 -5.95
CA VAL A 33 13.24 0.16 -5.13
C VAL A 33 12.33 -1.00 -5.55
N LEU A 34 11.60 -0.87 -6.66
CA LEU A 34 10.73 -1.94 -7.18
C LEU A 34 11.54 -2.95 -8.00
N GLU A 35 11.10 -4.20 -7.94
CA GLU A 35 11.59 -5.27 -8.82
C GLU A 35 11.02 -5.13 -10.25
N PRO A 36 11.64 -5.74 -11.28
CA PRO A 36 11.25 -5.60 -12.70
C PRO A 36 9.79 -5.92 -13.08
N ASN A 37 9.03 -6.57 -12.19
CA ASN A 37 7.62 -6.93 -12.40
C ASN A 37 6.69 -6.31 -11.35
N GLN A 38 7.12 -5.25 -10.68
CA GLN A 38 6.33 -4.53 -9.70
C GLN A 38 5.99 -3.13 -10.22
N THR A 39 4.81 -2.64 -9.85
CA THR A 39 4.37 -1.29 -10.20
C THR A 39 3.56 -0.68 -9.07
N LEU A 40 3.56 0.64 -8.99
CA LEU A 40 2.84 1.40 -7.98
C LEU A 40 1.57 2.00 -8.58
N LEU A 41 0.43 1.66 -7.98
CA LEU A 41 -0.87 2.18 -8.37
C LEU A 41 -1.47 2.99 -7.23
N THR A 42 -2.02 4.16 -7.56
CA THR A 42 -2.84 4.98 -6.67
C THR A 42 -4.29 4.63 -6.90
N VAL A 43 -4.71 3.47 -6.40
CA VAL A 43 -6.07 2.94 -6.50
C VAL A 43 -6.78 3.01 -5.16
N THR A 44 -8.05 3.42 -5.16
CA THR A 44 -8.85 3.49 -3.93
C THR A 44 -9.27 2.12 -3.43
N SER A 45 -9.54 1.19 -4.35
CA SER A 45 -9.90 -0.20 -4.04
C SER A 45 -9.23 -1.14 -5.03
N PHE A 46 -8.67 -2.24 -4.54
CA PHE A 46 -8.06 -3.25 -5.40
C PHE A 46 -9.15 -4.19 -5.96
N PRO A 47 -9.39 -4.24 -7.28
CA PRO A 47 -10.58 -4.90 -7.84
C PRO A 47 -10.72 -6.39 -7.52
N ARG A 48 -9.60 -7.10 -7.30
CA ARG A 48 -9.57 -8.54 -7.01
C ARG A 48 -9.23 -8.85 -5.54
N LEU A 49 -9.42 -7.89 -4.64
CA LEU A 49 -9.14 -8.09 -3.22
C LEU A 49 -9.94 -9.28 -2.69
N GLY A 50 -9.25 -10.28 -2.14
CA GLY A 50 -9.86 -11.49 -1.61
C GLY A 50 -10.27 -12.56 -2.64
N CYS A 51 -10.00 -12.35 -3.93
CA CYS A 51 -10.15 -13.40 -4.95
C CYS A 51 -8.95 -14.37 -4.95
N PRO A 52 -9.08 -15.63 -5.42
CA PRO A 52 -7.92 -16.52 -5.60
C PRO A 52 -6.80 -15.87 -6.42
N GLY A 53 -5.54 -16.09 -6.01
CA GLY A 53 -4.34 -15.56 -6.68
C GLY A 53 -4.10 -14.05 -6.57
N PHE A 54 -4.73 -13.35 -5.63
CA PHE A 54 -4.60 -11.88 -5.53
C PHE A 54 -3.31 -11.38 -4.85
N THR A 55 -2.59 -12.25 -4.14
CA THR A 55 -1.31 -11.94 -3.47
C THR A 55 -0.11 -12.56 -4.21
N LEU A 56 1.08 -11.99 -4.00
CA LEU A 56 2.35 -12.52 -4.51
C LEU A 56 3.41 -12.55 -3.39
N PRO A 57 3.93 -13.73 -2.97
CA PRO A 57 3.47 -15.06 -3.39
C PRO A 57 2.01 -15.32 -3.00
N GLU A 58 1.39 -16.32 -3.62
CA GLU A 58 0.00 -16.66 -3.36
C GLU A 58 -0.15 -17.26 -1.95
N HIS A 59 -1.10 -16.74 -1.17
CA HIS A 59 -1.43 -17.21 0.17
C HIS A 59 -2.92 -17.49 0.29
N LYS A 60 -3.27 -18.51 1.10
CA LYS A 60 -4.65 -18.90 1.36
C LYS A 60 -5.15 -18.27 2.67
N PRO A 61 -6.41 -17.83 2.75
CA PRO A 61 -7.00 -17.35 4.01
C PRO A 61 -7.04 -18.43 5.10
N THR A 62 -6.90 -18.01 6.35
CA THR A 62 -6.94 -18.87 7.55
C THR A 62 -8.14 -18.51 8.44
N PRO A 63 -9.35 -19.00 8.13
CA PRO A 63 -10.58 -18.55 8.78
C PRO A 63 -10.79 -19.07 10.21
N VAL A 64 -9.99 -20.05 10.64
CA VAL A 64 -10.14 -20.74 11.94
C VAL A 64 -8.93 -20.56 12.83
N GLU A 65 -9.21 -20.34 14.12
CA GLU A 65 -8.38 -20.32 15.36
C GLU A 65 -6.94 -19.74 15.35
N LYS A 66 -6.16 -19.94 14.30
CA LYS A 66 -4.78 -19.45 14.15
C LYS A 66 -4.67 -18.14 13.36
N GLY A 67 -5.68 -17.82 12.54
CA GLY A 67 -5.66 -16.61 11.73
C GLY A 67 -6.02 -15.35 12.54
N VAL A 68 -5.29 -14.27 12.33
CA VAL A 68 -5.53 -12.95 12.91
C VAL A 68 -6.86 -12.39 12.39
N SER A 69 -7.02 -12.32 11.08
CA SER A 69 -8.24 -11.77 10.46
C SER A 69 -9.45 -12.69 10.58
N LYS A 70 -9.21 -14.02 10.70
CA LYS A 70 -10.23 -15.08 10.57
C LYS A 70 -11.10 -14.92 9.31
N SER A 71 -10.54 -14.28 8.28
CA SER A 71 -11.27 -13.99 7.06
C SER A 71 -11.40 -15.25 6.20
N LEU A 72 -12.55 -15.39 5.54
CA LEU A 72 -12.76 -16.41 4.51
C LEU A 72 -12.03 -16.06 3.19
N PHE A 73 -11.64 -14.80 3.01
CA PHE A 73 -11.20 -14.27 1.72
C PHE A 73 -9.82 -13.60 1.78
N PHE A 74 -9.38 -13.12 2.95
CA PHE A 74 -8.18 -12.32 3.09
C PHE A 74 -7.11 -13.07 3.92
N PRO A 75 -5.94 -13.41 3.34
CA PRO A 75 -4.83 -14.02 4.07
C PRO A 75 -4.15 -13.02 5.00
N ASP A 76 -3.67 -13.48 6.15
CA ASP A 76 -3.01 -12.62 7.13
C ASP A 76 -1.66 -12.07 6.60
N GLU A 77 -1.05 -12.71 5.61
CA GLU A 77 0.17 -12.25 4.96
C GLU A 77 -0.03 -10.98 4.14
N ALA A 78 -1.28 -10.62 3.82
CA ALA A 78 -1.62 -9.34 3.21
C ALA A 78 -1.84 -8.22 4.25
N ILE A 79 -1.76 -8.53 5.56
CA ILE A 79 -1.76 -7.56 6.65
C ILE A 79 -0.33 -7.03 6.85
N ASN A 80 -0.20 -5.75 7.17
CA ASN A 80 1.11 -5.17 7.48
C ASN A 80 1.72 -5.87 8.71
N ARG A 81 3.00 -6.24 8.63
CA ARG A 81 3.72 -7.00 9.66
C ARG A 81 3.93 -6.24 10.98
N HIS A 82 3.78 -4.92 10.99
CA HIS A 82 3.94 -4.15 12.22
C HIS A 82 2.89 -4.60 13.24
N PRO A 83 3.27 -4.99 14.49
CA PRO A 83 2.38 -5.68 15.44
C PRO A 83 1.04 -4.98 15.70
N ARG A 84 1.00 -3.64 15.59
CA ARG A 84 -0.22 -2.83 15.67
C ARG A 84 -1.35 -3.30 14.73
N PHE A 85 -1.03 -3.91 13.60
CA PHE A 85 -2.04 -4.35 12.62
C PHE A 85 -2.42 -5.83 12.76
N SER A 86 -1.74 -6.57 13.65
CA SER A 86 -1.93 -8.00 13.84
C SER A 86 -2.66 -8.36 15.14
N THR A 87 -3.31 -7.37 15.77
CA THR A 87 -4.11 -7.50 17.00
C THR A 87 -5.59 -7.67 16.71
#